data_AF-Q9LJ97-F1
#
_entry.id   AF-Q9LJ97-F1
#
_cell.length_a   1.000
_cell.length_b   1.000
_cell.length_c   1.000
_cell.angle_alpha   90.00
_cell.angle_beta   90.00
_cell.angle_gamma   90.00
#
_symmetry.space_group_name_H-M   'P 1'
#
loop_
_entity.id
_entity.type
_entity.pdbx_description
1 polymer ?
#
loop_
_entity_poly.entity_id
_entity_poly.type
_entity_poly.pdbx_seq_one_letter_code
_entity_poly.pdbx_strand_id
1 'polypeptide(L)'
;MSQEEQPKRPQEPVTYGDVFEVSGELADKPIAPEDANMMQAAETRVFGHTQKGGAAAVMQSAATANKRGGFVHPGDTTDLAAERGVTVAQTDVPGARVTTEFVGGQVVGQYVEPRPVATAAAMEAEVVGLSLQSAITIGEALEATVQTAGNKPVDQSDAAAIQAAEVRACGTNVIAPGGIAASAQSAANHNATIDRDEDKIKLIDVLAGATGKLAADKAVTRQDAEGVVSAELRNNPNLSTHPGGVAASITAAARLNERADI
;
A
#
# COMPACT_ATOMS: atom_id res chain seq x y z
N MET A 1 9.18 49.16 -26.68
CA MET A 1 9.79 47.83 -26.45
C MET A 1 8.96 47.18 -25.37
N SER A 2 8.11 46.22 -25.76
CA SER A 2 7.35 45.43 -24.80
C SER A 2 8.33 44.50 -24.10
N GLN A 3 8.59 44.74 -22.81
CA GLN A 3 9.37 43.82 -21.99
C GLN A 3 8.52 42.55 -21.84
N GLU A 4 9.04 41.44 -22.34
CA GLU A 4 8.54 40.11 -21.99
C GLU A 4 8.68 39.96 -20.47
N GLU A 5 7.53 40.05 -19.79
CA GLU A 5 7.40 39.84 -18.36
C GLU A 5 7.87 38.40 -18.08
N GLN A 6 9.09 38.27 -17.54
CA GLN A 6 9.60 36.98 -17.10
C GLN A 6 8.55 36.34 -16.19
N PRO A 7 8.15 35.06 -16.43
CA PRO A 7 7.18 34.41 -15.58
C PRO A 7 7.72 34.42 -14.16
N LYS A 8 6.99 35.08 -13.24
CA LYS A 8 7.37 35.24 -11.84
C LYS A 8 7.82 33.88 -11.31
N ARG A 9 9.09 33.81 -10.85
CA ARG A 9 9.61 32.60 -10.20
C ARG A 9 8.68 32.25 -9.04
N PRO A 10 8.27 30.97 -8.89
CA PRO A 10 7.50 30.54 -7.72
C PRO A 10 8.26 30.97 -6.46
N GLN A 11 7.57 31.54 -5.48
CA GLN A 11 8.21 32.03 -4.25
C GLN A 11 8.51 30.91 -3.26
N GLU A 12 7.82 29.78 -3.40
CA GLU A 12 7.93 28.62 -2.53
C GLU A 12 8.00 27.35 -3.40
N PRO A 13 8.68 26.29 -2.93
CA PRO A 13 8.71 25.01 -3.62
C PRO A 13 7.35 24.31 -3.53
N VAL A 14 7.02 23.54 -4.57
CA VAL A 14 5.93 22.55 -4.53
C VAL A 14 6.40 21.33 -3.77
N THR A 15 5.76 21.05 -2.64
CA THR A 15 6.08 19.94 -1.74
C THR A 15 5.21 18.72 -2.02
N TYR A 16 5.52 17.57 -1.42
CA TYR A 16 4.65 16.39 -1.51
C TYR A 16 3.27 16.64 -0.88
N GLY A 17 3.19 17.40 0.21
CA GLY A 17 1.93 17.73 0.87
C GLY A 17 1.00 18.62 0.03
N ASP A 18 1.56 19.36 -0.93
CA ASP A 18 0.76 20.19 -1.85
C ASP A 18 0.05 19.38 -2.93
N VAL A 19 0.61 18.23 -3.31
CA VAL A 19 0.11 17.43 -4.45
C VAL A 19 -0.45 16.06 -4.06
N PHE A 20 -0.07 15.53 -2.91
CA PHE A 20 -0.49 14.23 -2.42
C PHE A 20 -1.02 14.33 -0.99
N GLU A 21 -1.96 13.46 -0.65
CA GLU A 21 -2.51 13.36 0.72
C GLU A 21 -1.53 12.59 1.62
N VAL A 22 -0.35 13.17 1.84
CA VAL A 22 0.71 12.66 2.73
C VAL A 22 0.87 13.56 3.95
N SER A 23 1.47 13.03 5.00
CA SER A 23 1.72 13.75 6.25
C SER A 23 3.10 13.42 6.81
N GLY A 24 3.57 14.22 7.76
CA GLY A 24 4.89 14.04 8.38
C GLY A 24 6.02 14.55 7.49
N GLU A 25 7.23 14.02 7.68
CA GLU A 25 8.44 14.56 7.05
C GLU A 25 8.34 14.64 5.52
N LEU A 26 7.74 13.67 4.85
CA LEU A 26 7.62 13.69 3.39
C LEU A 26 6.81 14.90 2.91
N ALA A 27 5.76 15.29 3.65
CA ALA A 27 4.85 16.34 3.23
C ALA A 27 5.54 17.70 3.06
N ASP A 28 6.56 17.99 3.87
CA ASP A 28 7.29 19.26 3.85
C ASP A 28 8.47 19.26 2.85
N LYS A 29 8.78 18.11 2.22
CA LYS A 29 9.93 17.99 1.31
C LYS A 29 9.53 18.47 -0.09
N PRO A 30 10.37 19.28 -0.76
CA PRO A 30 10.15 19.64 -2.16
C PRO A 30 10.28 18.39 -3.05
N ILE A 31 9.41 18.27 -4.06
CA ILE A 31 9.52 17.16 -5.00
C ILE A 31 10.77 17.34 -5.85
N ALA A 32 11.68 16.37 -5.74
CA ALA A 32 12.97 16.38 -6.42
C ALA A 32 12.90 15.64 -7.77
N PRO A 33 13.77 15.99 -8.74
CA PRO A 33 13.74 15.37 -10.07
C PRO A 33 14.01 13.86 -10.04
N GLU A 34 14.92 13.39 -9.19
CA GLU A 34 15.21 11.96 -9.15
C GLU A 34 14.10 11.14 -8.49
N ASP A 35 13.35 11.72 -7.55
CA ASP A 35 12.17 11.05 -7.01
C ASP A 35 11.12 10.82 -8.11
N ALA A 36 10.91 11.82 -8.98
CA ALA A 36 10.00 11.72 -10.11
C ALA A 36 10.47 10.68 -11.14
N ASN A 37 11.79 10.62 -11.40
CA ASN A 37 12.37 9.59 -12.27
C ASN A 37 12.22 8.19 -11.68
N MET A 38 12.45 8.03 -10.37
CA MET A 38 12.24 6.76 -9.67
C MET A 38 10.76 6.33 -9.73
N MET A 39 9.81 7.26 -9.53
CA MET A 39 8.38 6.96 -9.68
C MET A 39 8.04 6.55 -11.11
N GLN A 40 8.56 7.27 -12.10
CA GLN A 40 8.35 6.93 -13.50
C GLN A 40 8.86 5.52 -13.83
N ALA A 41 10.04 5.15 -13.33
CA ALA A 41 10.61 3.82 -13.52
C ALA A 41 9.75 2.75 -12.82
N ALA A 42 9.24 3.04 -11.62
CA ALA A 42 8.36 2.14 -10.88
C ALA A 42 7.01 1.93 -11.60
N GLU A 43 6.36 3.00 -12.07
CA GLU A 43 5.14 2.90 -12.89
C GLU A 43 5.40 2.10 -14.17
N THR A 44 6.50 2.40 -14.89
CA THR A 44 6.83 1.71 -16.15
C THR A 44 7.06 0.22 -15.93
N ARG A 45 7.66 -0.17 -14.80
CA ARG A 45 7.86 -1.58 -14.44
C ARG A 45 6.54 -2.32 -14.21
N VAL A 46 5.53 -1.64 -13.67
CA VAL A 46 4.24 -2.25 -13.33
C VAL A 46 3.26 -2.21 -14.50
N PHE A 47 3.13 -1.07 -15.17
CA PHE A 47 2.14 -0.84 -16.23
C PHE A 47 2.71 -0.98 -17.65
N GLY A 48 4.03 -1.12 -17.81
CA GLY A 48 4.71 -1.07 -19.11
C GLY A 48 4.82 0.33 -19.72
N HIS A 49 4.23 1.34 -19.09
CA HIS A 49 4.24 2.73 -19.51
C HIS A 49 4.00 3.66 -18.31
N THR A 50 4.35 4.93 -18.42
CA THR A 50 3.99 5.95 -17.43
C THR A 50 2.51 6.32 -17.59
N GLN A 51 1.78 6.39 -16.48
CA GLN A 51 0.38 6.76 -16.52
C GLN A 51 0.21 8.26 -16.81
N LYS A 52 -0.67 8.60 -17.77
CA LYS A 52 -0.99 10.00 -18.05
C LYS A 52 -1.79 10.57 -16.87
N GLY A 53 -1.21 11.56 -16.20
CA GLY A 53 -1.81 12.14 -14.98
C GLY A 53 -1.65 11.25 -13.74
N GLY A 54 -0.81 10.20 -13.81
CA GLY A 54 -0.40 9.42 -12.64
C GLY A 54 0.54 10.18 -11.70
N ALA A 55 0.94 9.57 -10.59
CA ALA A 55 1.85 10.20 -9.64
C ALA A 55 3.18 10.60 -10.30
N ALA A 56 3.75 9.78 -11.19
CA ALA A 56 4.98 10.13 -11.89
C ALA A 56 4.83 11.43 -12.71
N ALA A 57 3.71 11.60 -13.42
CA ALA A 57 3.46 12.80 -14.21
C ALA A 57 3.29 14.04 -13.33
N VAL A 58 2.59 13.92 -12.20
CA VAL A 58 2.43 15.00 -11.21
C VAL A 58 3.79 15.38 -10.62
N MET A 59 4.58 14.39 -10.19
CA MET A 59 5.92 14.60 -9.63
C MET A 59 6.86 15.27 -10.64
N GLN A 60 6.85 14.87 -11.92
CA GLN A 60 7.69 15.49 -12.95
C GLN A 60 7.34 16.97 -13.18
N SER A 61 6.05 17.29 -13.15
CA SER A 61 5.59 18.68 -13.27
C SER A 61 6.07 19.52 -12.07
N ALA A 62 5.87 19.02 -10.86
CA ALA A 62 6.31 19.67 -9.62
C ALA A 62 7.83 19.85 -9.57
N ALA A 63 8.60 18.80 -9.86
CA ALA A 63 10.07 18.87 -9.93
C ALA A 63 10.57 19.86 -10.99
N THR A 64 9.89 19.95 -12.14
CA THR A 64 10.21 20.94 -13.17
C THR A 64 9.96 22.37 -12.69
N ALA A 65 8.85 22.60 -11.98
CA ALA A 65 8.56 23.89 -11.36
C ALA A 65 9.59 24.24 -10.28
N ASN A 66 9.94 23.29 -9.40
CA ASN A 66 10.93 23.48 -8.35
C ASN A 66 12.31 23.80 -8.90
N LYS A 67 12.74 23.09 -9.95
CA LYS A 67 14.02 23.35 -10.64
C LYS A 67 14.04 24.73 -11.29
N ARG A 68 12.94 25.16 -11.91
CA ARG A 68 12.82 26.53 -12.48
C ARG A 68 12.81 27.61 -11.40
N GLY A 69 12.24 27.31 -10.23
CA GLY A 69 12.29 28.16 -9.05
C GLY A 69 13.67 28.23 -8.38
N GLY A 70 14.53 27.23 -8.63
CA GLY A 70 15.86 27.12 -8.01
C GLY A 70 15.83 26.45 -6.63
N PHE A 71 14.75 25.73 -6.30
CA PHE A 71 14.59 25.04 -5.02
C PHE A 71 15.24 23.66 -4.98
N VAL A 72 15.46 23.05 -6.16
CA VAL A 72 16.12 21.75 -6.33
C VAL A 72 17.03 21.75 -7.55
N HIS A 73 18.05 20.91 -7.52
CA HIS A 73 18.98 20.65 -8.62
C HIS A 73 18.63 19.35 -9.36
N PRO A 74 19.16 19.15 -10.59
CA PRO A 74 18.81 18.00 -11.42
C PRO A 74 19.05 16.62 -10.80
N GLY A 75 20.03 16.48 -9.91
CA GLY A 75 20.38 15.21 -9.25
C GLY A 75 19.90 15.12 -7.80
N ASP A 76 19.07 16.05 -7.36
CA ASP A 76 18.52 16.00 -6.00
C ASP A 76 17.51 14.86 -5.90
N THR A 77 17.51 14.21 -4.74
CA THR A 77 16.55 13.21 -4.32
C THR A 77 16.18 13.48 -2.86
N THR A 78 14.95 13.19 -2.47
CA THR A 78 14.53 13.30 -1.07
C THR A 78 15.15 12.17 -0.27
N ASP A 79 15.64 12.45 0.94
CA ASP A 79 16.26 11.44 1.84
C ASP A 79 15.39 10.18 1.99
N LEU A 80 14.08 10.35 2.20
CA LEU A 80 13.12 9.25 2.29
C LEU A 80 13.06 8.39 1.02
N ALA A 81 13.09 9.01 -0.15
CA ALA A 81 13.09 8.32 -1.43
C ALA A 81 14.44 7.62 -1.68
N ALA A 82 15.56 8.23 -1.28
CA ALA A 82 16.88 7.64 -1.41
C ALA A 82 17.08 6.43 -0.48
N GLU A 83 16.64 6.53 0.77
CA GLU A 83 16.84 5.49 1.78
C GLU A 83 15.84 4.33 1.65
N ARG A 84 14.57 4.63 1.34
CA ARG A 84 13.49 3.64 1.36
C ARG A 84 12.88 3.36 -0.02
N GLY A 85 13.29 4.12 -1.03
CA GLY A 85 12.88 3.93 -2.41
C GLY A 85 11.51 4.52 -2.76
N VAL A 86 11.20 4.36 -4.05
CA VAL A 86 9.90 4.65 -4.65
C VAL A 86 9.40 3.37 -5.30
N THR A 87 8.17 2.96 -5.00
CA THR A 87 7.62 1.67 -5.45
C THR A 87 6.16 1.79 -5.86
N VAL A 88 5.72 0.87 -6.71
CA VAL A 88 4.32 0.69 -7.09
C VAL A 88 3.96 -0.76 -6.86
N ALA A 89 2.90 -1.02 -6.09
CA ALA A 89 2.42 -2.35 -5.76
C ALA A 89 1.00 -2.55 -6.32
N GLN A 90 0.72 -3.71 -6.90
CA GLN A 90 -0.62 -4.09 -7.32
C GLN A 90 -1.15 -5.20 -6.42
N THR A 91 -2.27 -4.94 -5.75
CA THR A 91 -3.01 -5.90 -4.92
C THR A 91 -4.25 -6.36 -5.66
N ASP A 92 -4.29 -7.63 -6.04
CA ASP A 92 -5.54 -8.26 -6.49
C ASP A 92 -6.37 -8.64 -5.27
N VAL A 93 -7.57 -8.07 -5.22
CA VAL A 93 -8.62 -8.38 -4.25
C VAL A 93 -9.86 -8.87 -5.01
N PRO A 94 -10.80 -9.59 -4.38
CA PRO A 94 -12.00 -10.04 -5.08
C PRO A 94 -12.71 -8.88 -5.80
N GLY A 95 -12.83 -8.98 -7.12
CA GLY A 95 -13.53 -8.00 -7.96
C GLY A 95 -12.74 -6.75 -8.38
N ALA A 96 -11.49 -6.59 -7.92
CA ALA A 96 -10.68 -5.42 -8.28
C ALA A 96 -9.17 -5.68 -8.17
N ARG A 97 -8.40 -4.90 -8.93
CA ARG A 97 -6.98 -4.69 -8.70
C ARG A 97 -6.76 -3.29 -8.18
N VAL A 98 -6.11 -3.20 -7.03
CA VAL A 98 -5.75 -1.95 -6.39
C VAL A 98 -4.27 -1.71 -6.59
N THR A 99 -3.93 -0.66 -7.32
CA THR A 99 -2.54 -0.21 -7.45
C THR A 99 -2.26 0.88 -6.44
N THR A 100 -1.22 0.72 -5.63
CA THR A 100 -0.79 1.69 -4.62
C THR A 100 0.65 2.11 -4.91
N GLU A 101 0.90 3.41 -4.91
CA GLU A 101 2.19 4.03 -5.23
C GLU A 101 2.77 4.63 -3.96
N PHE A 102 4.05 4.40 -3.71
CA PHE A 102 4.73 4.74 -2.47
C PHE A 102 6.01 5.53 -2.72
N VAL A 103 6.24 6.55 -1.90
CA VAL A 103 7.51 7.27 -1.76
C VAL A 103 7.93 7.19 -0.31
N GLY A 104 9.13 6.70 -0.02
CA GLY A 104 9.58 6.64 1.38
C GLY A 104 8.80 5.65 2.25
N GLY A 105 8.04 4.73 1.64
CA GLY A 105 7.08 3.86 2.33
C GLY A 105 5.75 4.51 2.69
N GLN A 106 5.50 5.77 2.29
CA GLN A 106 4.20 6.43 2.41
C GLN A 106 3.42 6.38 1.10
N VAL A 107 2.11 6.17 1.19
CA VAL A 107 1.21 6.15 0.02
C VAL A 107 1.08 7.55 -0.56
N VAL A 108 1.45 7.73 -1.83
CA VAL A 108 1.25 8.99 -2.57
C VAL A 108 0.11 8.89 -3.58
N GLY A 109 -0.20 7.68 -4.06
CA GLY A 109 -1.24 7.45 -5.06
C GLY A 109 -1.91 6.10 -4.87
N GLN A 110 -3.20 6.01 -5.19
CA GLN A 110 -3.90 4.73 -5.22
C GLN A 110 -4.99 4.73 -6.29
N TYR A 111 -4.96 3.71 -7.14
CA TYR A 111 -5.87 3.52 -8.26
C TYR A 111 -6.57 2.18 -8.13
N VAL A 112 -7.86 2.14 -8.44
CA VAL A 112 -8.67 0.91 -8.42
C VAL A 112 -9.09 0.62 -9.85
N GLU A 113 -8.72 -0.55 -10.34
CA GLU A 113 -9.17 -1.11 -11.60
C GLU A 113 -10.13 -2.27 -11.32
N PRO A 114 -11.42 -2.16 -11.68
CA PRO A 114 -12.36 -3.28 -11.54
C PRO A 114 -11.86 -4.48 -12.37
N ARG A 115 -11.83 -5.66 -11.76
CA ARG A 115 -11.57 -6.91 -12.48
C ARG A 115 -12.83 -7.77 -12.44
N PRO A 116 -13.27 -8.33 -13.57
CA PRO A 116 -14.25 -9.41 -13.53
C PRO A 116 -13.67 -10.52 -12.65
N VAL A 117 -14.39 -10.91 -11.60
CA VAL A 117 -14.07 -12.14 -10.87
C VAL A 117 -14.17 -13.23 -11.92
N ALA A 118 -13.03 -13.85 -12.26
CA ALA A 118 -13.05 -15.03 -13.12
C ALA A 118 -13.75 -16.13 -12.32
N THR A 119 -15.08 -16.15 -12.38
CA THR A 119 -15.88 -17.25 -11.88
C THR A 119 -15.48 -18.45 -12.71
N ALA A 120 -14.70 -19.33 -12.08
CA ALA A 120 -14.58 -20.72 -12.47
C ALA A 120 -15.93 -21.40 -12.25
N ALA A 121 -16.95 -21.01 -13.01
CA ALA A 121 -18.20 -21.71 -13.24
C ALA A 121 -19.06 -20.86 -14.19
N ALA A 122 -18.96 -21.16 -15.48
CA ALA A 122 -20.12 -21.06 -16.36
C ALA A 122 -21.15 -22.13 -15.91
N MET A 123 -21.85 -21.86 -14.81
CA MET A 123 -23.04 -22.52 -14.23
C MET A 123 -23.40 -21.59 -13.07
N GLU A 124 -24.39 -20.70 -13.08
CA GLU A 124 -25.71 -20.72 -13.68
C GLU A 124 -26.08 -19.29 -14.05
N ALA A 125 -26.59 -19.10 -15.27
CA ALA A 125 -27.28 -17.87 -15.63
C ALA A 125 -28.63 -17.82 -14.90
N GLU A 126 -29.05 -16.60 -14.50
CA GLU A 126 -30.44 -16.22 -14.25
C GLU A 126 -31.18 -16.73 -13.00
N VAL A 127 -30.61 -16.75 -11.78
CA VAL A 127 -31.48 -16.60 -10.59
C VAL A 127 -30.75 -15.89 -9.46
N VAL A 128 -31.31 -14.76 -8.99
CA VAL A 128 -30.93 -13.89 -7.85
C VAL A 128 -30.26 -12.58 -8.27
N GLY A 129 -31.00 -11.50 -8.05
CA GLY A 129 -30.75 -10.17 -8.57
C GLY A 129 -29.50 -9.45 -8.06
N LEU A 130 -29.03 -8.55 -8.93
CA LEU A 130 -28.45 -7.24 -8.61
C LEU A 130 -27.25 -7.23 -7.65
N SER A 131 -26.05 -7.27 -8.23
CA SER A 131 -24.99 -6.27 -7.97
C SER A 131 -24.73 -5.86 -6.52
N LEU A 132 -24.38 -6.80 -5.65
CA LEU A 132 -23.59 -6.50 -4.45
C LEU A 132 -22.33 -7.35 -4.52
N GLN A 133 -21.21 -6.73 -4.88
CA GLN A 133 -19.91 -7.30 -4.52
C GLN A 133 -19.95 -7.40 -2.98
N SER A 134 -20.04 -8.61 -2.43
CA SER A 134 -19.98 -8.83 -0.99
C SER A 134 -18.79 -8.06 -0.43
N ALA A 135 -19.01 -7.27 0.62
CA ALA A 135 -17.97 -6.44 1.21
C ALA A 135 -16.74 -7.29 1.56
N ILE A 136 -15.56 -6.81 1.17
CA ILE A 136 -14.29 -7.52 1.32
C ILE A 136 -13.99 -7.70 2.81
N THR A 137 -13.75 -8.93 3.24
CA THR A 137 -13.49 -9.24 4.65
C THR A 137 -12.02 -9.05 5.04
N ILE A 138 -11.74 -9.03 6.34
CA ILE A 138 -10.37 -8.95 6.85
C ILE A 138 -9.58 -10.19 6.42
N GLY A 139 -10.19 -11.37 6.47
CA GLY A 139 -9.59 -12.61 5.99
C GLY A 139 -9.21 -12.56 4.51
N GLU A 140 -10.12 -12.08 3.66
CA GLU A 140 -9.88 -11.93 2.23
C GLU A 140 -8.75 -10.93 1.93
N ALA A 141 -8.71 -9.82 2.67
CA ALA A 141 -7.65 -8.83 2.54
C ALA A 141 -6.28 -9.36 3.02
N LEU A 142 -6.25 -10.22 4.04
CA LEU A 142 -5.04 -10.92 4.46
C LEU A 142 -4.59 -11.93 3.39
N GLU A 143 -5.51 -12.68 2.78
CA GLU A 143 -5.18 -13.58 1.67
C GLU A 143 -4.69 -12.82 0.43
N ALA A 144 -5.20 -11.62 0.17
CA ALA A 144 -4.69 -10.76 -0.91
C ALA A 144 -3.21 -10.40 -0.71
N THR A 145 -2.76 -10.28 0.55
CA THR A 145 -1.35 -10.02 0.88
C THR A 145 -0.43 -11.16 0.43
N VAL A 146 -0.94 -12.40 0.36
CA VAL A 146 -0.20 -13.55 -0.16
C VAL A 146 0.21 -13.34 -1.62
N GLN A 147 -0.63 -12.66 -2.42
CA GLN A 147 -0.35 -12.45 -3.83
C GLN A 147 0.68 -11.32 -4.05
N THR A 148 0.71 -10.33 -3.17
CA THR A 148 1.52 -9.11 -3.33
C THR A 148 2.86 -9.18 -2.62
N ALA A 149 2.86 -9.71 -1.41
CA ALA A 149 4.03 -9.77 -0.54
C ALA A 149 4.24 -11.18 0.03
N GLY A 150 3.58 -12.21 -0.52
CA GLY A 150 3.66 -13.58 0.00
C GLY A 150 5.08 -14.12 0.10
N ASN A 151 6.01 -13.66 -0.74
CA ASN A 151 7.42 -14.07 -0.69
C ASN A 151 8.26 -13.34 0.36
N LYS A 152 7.72 -12.30 1.01
CA LYS A 152 8.40 -11.54 2.05
C LYS A 152 8.56 -12.40 3.30
N PRO A 153 9.78 -12.51 3.87
CA PRO A 153 9.96 -13.05 5.21
C PRO A 153 9.16 -12.27 6.24
N VAL A 154 8.46 -12.97 7.12
CA VAL A 154 7.67 -12.33 8.19
C VAL A 154 8.59 -11.67 9.20
N ASP A 155 8.38 -10.37 9.44
CA ASP A 155 9.05 -9.59 10.48
C ASP A 155 8.11 -9.25 11.67
N GLN A 156 8.63 -8.55 12.68
CA GLN A 156 7.84 -8.15 13.86
C GLN A 156 6.74 -7.13 13.53
N SER A 157 6.95 -6.30 12.51
CA SER A 157 5.98 -5.31 12.06
C SER A 157 4.81 -5.99 11.37
N ASP A 158 5.09 -6.99 10.52
CA ASP A 158 4.07 -7.85 9.91
C ASP A 158 3.27 -8.60 10.97
N ALA A 159 3.94 -9.22 11.95
CA ALA A 159 3.27 -9.96 13.02
C ALA A 159 2.31 -9.06 13.81
N ALA A 160 2.72 -7.82 14.13
CA ALA A 160 1.87 -6.85 14.80
C ALA A 160 0.68 -6.41 13.94
N ALA A 161 0.89 -6.21 12.64
CA ALA A 161 -0.17 -5.85 11.70
C ALA A 161 -1.22 -6.99 11.57
N ILE A 162 -0.75 -8.23 11.45
CA ILE A 162 -1.60 -9.43 11.38
C ILE A 162 -2.38 -9.62 12.69
N GLN A 163 -1.73 -9.41 13.84
CA GLN A 163 -2.41 -9.46 15.14
C GLN A 163 -3.51 -8.40 15.23
N ALA A 164 -3.22 -7.16 14.82
CA ALA A 164 -4.21 -6.10 14.81
C ALA A 164 -5.39 -6.44 13.89
N ALA A 165 -5.13 -7.06 12.74
CA ALA A 165 -6.18 -7.53 11.83
C ALA A 165 -7.04 -8.63 12.46
N GLU A 166 -6.43 -9.67 13.05
CA GLU A 166 -7.16 -10.77 13.69
C GLU A 166 -8.03 -10.30 14.87
N VAL A 167 -7.49 -9.43 15.74
CA VAL A 167 -8.25 -8.86 16.87
C VAL A 167 -9.48 -8.11 16.39
N ARG A 168 -9.36 -7.40 15.26
CA ARG A 168 -10.43 -6.61 14.67
C ARG A 168 -11.48 -7.44 13.95
N ALA A 169 -11.06 -8.55 13.35
CA ALA A 169 -11.96 -9.53 12.77
C ALA A 169 -12.78 -10.20 13.86
N CYS A 170 -12.11 -10.85 14.81
CA CYS A 170 -12.77 -11.67 15.82
C CYS A 170 -13.45 -10.85 16.95
N GLY A 171 -13.17 -9.55 17.05
CA GLY A 171 -13.69 -8.69 18.12
C GLY A 171 -13.19 -9.05 19.51
N THR A 172 -12.13 -9.87 19.61
CA THR A 172 -11.50 -10.30 20.85
C THR A 172 -10.03 -9.90 20.85
N ASN A 173 -9.58 -9.32 21.96
CA ASN A 173 -8.16 -8.94 22.14
C ASN A 173 -7.28 -10.13 22.55
N VAL A 174 -7.85 -11.33 22.68
CA VAL A 174 -7.11 -12.54 23.02
C VAL A 174 -6.66 -13.21 21.73
N ILE A 175 -5.35 -13.36 21.56
CA ILE A 175 -4.77 -14.14 20.46
C ILE A 175 -5.22 -15.60 20.65
N ALA A 176 -5.97 -16.14 19.69
CA ALA A 176 -6.38 -17.53 19.75
C ALA A 176 -5.14 -18.44 19.65
N PRO A 177 -4.98 -19.45 20.51
CA PRO A 177 -3.93 -20.45 20.34
C PRO A 177 -4.09 -21.14 18.98
N GLY A 178 -3.07 -21.04 18.12
CA GLY A 178 -3.13 -21.56 16.74
C GLY A 178 -3.83 -20.64 15.73
N GLY A 179 -4.20 -19.42 16.12
CA GLY A 179 -4.65 -18.37 15.22
C GLY A 179 -3.54 -17.84 14.32
N ILE A 180 -3.90 -17.03 13.33
CA ILE A 180 -2.98 -16.50 12.31
C ILE A 180 -1.92 -15.62 12.97
N ALA A 181 -2.32 -14.79 13.94
CA ALA A 181 -1.45 -13.91 14.72
C ALA A 181 -0.44 -14.71 15.55
N ALA A 182 -0.85 -15.84 16.13
CA ALA A 182 0.07 -16.72 16.86
C ALA A 182 1.12 -17.32 15.91
N SER A 183 0.69 -17.77 14.73
CA SER A 183 1.60 -18.26 13.67
C SER A 183 2.55 -17.17 13.18
N ALA A 184 2.05 -15.94 12.97
CA ALA A 184 2.86 -14.80 12.54
C ALA A 184 3.92 -14.44 13.58
N GLN A 185 3.57 -14.41 14.87
CA GLN A 185 4.51 -14.11 15.95
C GLN A 185 5.58 -15.20 16.08
N SER A 186 5.18 -16.47 15.95
CA SER A 186 6.13 -17.58 15.91
C SER A 186 7.08 -17.48 14.71
N ALA A 187 6.55 -17.12 13.54
CA ALA A 187 7.33 -16.91 12.32
C ALA A 187 8.34 -15.77 12.49
N ALA A 188 7.91 -14.61 12.99
CA ALA A 188 8.79 -13.46 13.22
C ALA A 188 9.90 -13.78 14.24
N ASN A 189 9.59 -14.50 15.33
CA ASN A 189 10.57 -14.90 16.33
C ASN A 189 11.57 -15.92 15.76
N HIS A 190 11.11 -16.87 14.95
CA HIS A 190 11.97 -17.82 14.28
C HIS A 190 12.88 -17.14 13.26
N ASN A 191 12.31 -16.30 12.39
CA ASN A 191 13.02 -15.55 11.37
C ASN A 191 14.10 -14.63 11.92
N ALA A 192 13.91 -14.09 13.13
CA ALA A 192 14.93 -13.28 13.82
C ALA A 192 16.21 -14.07 14.16
N THR A 193 16.16 -15.41 14.14
CA THR A 193 17.32 -16.29 14.40
C THR A 193 17.93 -16.88 13.13
N ILE A 194 17.37 -16.59 11.95
CA ILE A 194 17.79 -17.14 10.67
C ILE A 194 18.40 -16.03 9.82
N ASP A 195 19.64 -16.21 9.36
CA ASP A 195 20.33 -15.20 8.56
C ASP A 195 19.87 -15.19 7.09
N ARG A 196 19.60 -16.37 6.51
CA ARG A 196 19.25 -16.50 5.09
C ARG A 196 17.75 -16.30 4.88
N ASP A 197 17.37 -15.30 4.10
CA ASP A 197 15.96 -15.02 3.76
C ASP A 197 15.24 -16.18 3.06
N GLU A 198 16.00 -17.07 2.42
CA GLU A 198 15.52 -18.28 1.76
C GLU A 198 14.91 -19.29 2.74
N ASP A 199 15.48 -19.34 3.95
CA ASP A 199 15.16 -20.30 5.00
C ASP A 199 14.11 -19.72 5.99
N LYS A 200 13.71 -18.47 5.80
CA LYS A 200 12.71 -17.78 6.63
C LYS A 200 11.29 -18.15 6.23
N ILE A 201 10.41 -18.18 7.21
CA ILE A 201 8.96 -18.34 7.04
C ILE A 201 8.39 -17.07 6.40
N LYS A 202 7.60 -17.22 5.35
CA LYS A 202 7.12 -16.09 4.54
C LYS A 202 5.64 -15.81 4.79
N LEU A 203 5.17 -14.64 4.34
CA LEU A 203 3.76 -14.25 4.50
C LEU A 203 2.79 -15.25 3.87
N ILE A 204 3.17 -15.92 2.77
CA ILE A 204 2.35 -16.98 2.16
C ILE A 204 2.12 -18.16 3.12
N ASP A 205 3.13 -18.55 3.90
CA ASP A 205 3.03 -19.69 4.82
C ASP A 205 2.10 -19.40 6.00
N VAL A 206 1.98 -18.13 6.39
CA VAL A 206 1.16 -17.68 7.52
C VAL A 206 -0.28 -17.36 7.08
N LEU A 207 -0.42 -16.58 6.00
CA LEU A 207 -1.70 -15.98 5.58
C LEU A 207 -2.51 -16.86 4.61
N ALA A 208 -1.94 -17.94 4.06
CA ALA A 208 -2.72 -18.87 3.27
C ALA A 208 -3.90 -19.44 4.08
N GLY A 209 -5.11 -19.32 3.53
CA GLY A 209 -6.33 -19.77 4.20
C GLY A 209 -6.79 -18.85 5.33
N ALA A 210 -6.39 -17.57 5.36
CA ALA A 210 -6.74 -16.66 6.45
C ALA A 210 -8.26 -16.54 6.63
N THR A 211 -9.02 -16.50 5.54
CA THR A 211 -10.49 -16.43 5.55
C THR A 211 -11.13 -17.59 6.32
N GLY A 212 -10.56 -18.80 6.21
CA GLY A 212 -11.05 -19.98 6.94
C GLY A 212 -10.54 -20.11 8.38
N LYS A 213 -9.53 -19.32 8.77
CA LYS A 213 -8.88 -19.38 10.10
C LYS A 213 -9.43 -18.33 11.07
N LEU A 214 -10.12 -17.29 10.58
CA LEU A 214 -10.77 -16.28 11.41
C LEU A 214 -12.13 -16.79 11.90
N ALA A 215 -12.34 -16.82 13.22
CA ALA A 215 -13.55 -17.39 13.82
C ALA A 215 -14.82 -16.57 13.55
N ALA A 216 -14.68 -15.26 13.35
CA ALA A 216 -15.77 -14.35 13.02
C ALA A 216 -15.24 -13.31 12.03
N ASP A 217 -14.97 -13.72 10.79
CA ASP A 217 -14.49 -12.80 9.78
C ASP A 217 -15.57 -11.75 9.45
N LYS A 218 -15.16 -10.48 9.36
CA LYS A 218 -16.06 -9.35 9.14
C LYS A 218 -15.55 -8.49 7.97
N ALA A 219 -16.47 -7.71 7.39
CA ALA A 219 -16.12 -6.71 6.39
C ALA A 219 -15.09 -5.71 6.94
N VAL A 220 -14.09 -5.38 6.13
CA VAL A 220 -13.08 -4.37 6.47
C VAL A 220 -13.72 -2.99 6.52
N THR A 221 -13.44 -2.25 7.60
CA THR A 221 -13.77 -0.81 7.71
C THR A 221 -12.51 0.05 7.67
N ARG A 222 -12.65 1.36 7.41
CA ARG A 222 -11.54 2.31 7.50
C ARG A 222 -10.87 2.34 8.87
N GLN A 223 -11.65 2.26 9.95
CA GLN A 223 -11.12 2.19 11.31
C GLN A 223 -10.26 0.94 11.54
N ASP A 224 -10.59 -0.16 10.87
CA ASP A 224 -9.79 -1.38 10.94
C ASP A 224 -8.46 -1.20 10.20
N ALA A 225 -8.48 -0.62 8.99
CA ALA A 225 -7.27 -0.30 8.24
C ALA A 225 -6.32 0.64 8.99
N GLU A 226 -6.82 1.74 9.54
CA GLU A 226 -6.02 2.68 10.33
C GLU A 226 -5.38 2.02 11.56
N GLY A 227 -6.11 1.09 12.19
CA GLY A 227 -5.60 0.30 13.30
C GLY A 227 -4.46 -0.65 12.91
N VAL A 228 -4.57 -1.31 11.75
CA VAL A 228 -3.53 -2.21 11.22
C VAL A 228 -2.29 -1.41 10.81
N VAL A 229 -2.47 -0.30 10.08
CA VAL A 229 -1.38 0.62 9.71
C VAL A 229 -0.65 1.12 10.96
N SER A 230 -1.40 1.54 11.99
CA SER A 230 -0.80 1.99 13.26
C SER A 230 0.00 0.90 13.95
N ALA A 231 -0.43 -0.37 13.89
CA ALA A 231 0.27 -1.49 14.50
C ALA A 231 1.58 -1.82 13.75
N GLU A 232 1.55 -1.78 12.41
CA GLU A 232 2.72 -1.97 11.57
C GLU A 232 3.76 -0.88 11.85
N LEU A 233 3.36 0.39 11.78
CA LEU A 233 4.24 1.54 12.01
C LEU A 233 4.88 1.54 13.40
N ARG A 234 4.13 1.19 14.45
CA ARG A 234 4.65 1.13 15.83
C ARG A 234 5.72 0.05 16.02
N ASN A 235 5.70 -1.00 15.21
CA ASN A 235 6.65 -2.11 15.29
C ASN A 235 7.67 -2.12 14.14
N ASN A 236 7.67 -1.07 13.31
CA ASN A 236 8.70 -0.87 12.29
C ASN A 236 9.70 0.19 12.75
N PRO A 237 11.00 -0.13 12.93
CA PRO A 237 12.02 0.86 13.26
C PRO A 237 12.14 1.97 12.20
N ASN A 238 11.77 1.68 10.96
CA ASN A 238 11.77 2.65 9.86
C ASN A 238 10.46 3.44 9.76
N LEU A 239 9.49 3.29 10.67
CA LEU A 239 8.21 4.02 10.65
C LEU A 239 7.56 4.08 9.25
N SER A 240 7.55 2.94 8.55
CA SER A 240 6.97 2.79 7.20
C SER A 240 6.15 1.51 7.11
N THR A 241 5.17 1.48 6.21
CA THR A 241 4.40 0.28 5.89
C THR A 241 5.08 -0.48 4.76
N HIS A 242 5.01 -1.81 4.74
CA HIS A 242 5.56 -2.55 3.61
C HIS A 242 4.68 -2.37 2.36
N PRO A 243 5.22 -1.94 1.21
CA PRO A 243 4.47 -1.83 -0.04
C PRO A 243 3.84 -3.17 -0.43
N GLY A 244 2.52 -3.20 -0.59
CA GLY A 244 1.79 -4.45 -0.86
C GLY A 244 1.75 -5.43 0.33
N GLY A 245 2.20 -5.03 1.51
CA GLY A 245 2.10 -5.83 2.73
C GLY A 245 0.69 -5.85 3.34
N VAL A 246 0.63 -6.26 4.60
CA VAL A 246 -0.63 -6.48 5.33
C VAL A 246 -1.47 -5.20 5.42
N ALA A 247 -0.86 -4.08 5.85
CA ALA A 247 -1.60 -2.84 6.01
C ALA A 247 -2.05 -2.25 4.67
N ALA A 248 -1.25 -2.42 3.61
CA ALA A 248 -1.61 -1.97 2.27
C ALA A 248 -2.84 -2.72 1.74
N SER A 249 -2.89 -4.04 1.88
CA SER A 249 -4.02 -4.87 1.43
C SER A 249 -5.30 -4.57 2.23
N ILE A 250 -5.20 -4.41 3.55
CA ILE A 250 -6.34 -4.05 4.40
C ILE A 250 -6.85 -2.64 4.05
N THR A 251 -5.95 -1.68 3.83
CA THR A 251 -6.33 -0.31 3.41
C THR A 251 -7.00 -0.30 2.05
N ALA A 252 -6.50 -1.11 1.10
CA ALA A 252 -7.12 -1.30 -0.20
C ALA A 252 -8.54 -1.86 -0.08
N ALA A 253 -8.75 -2.89 0.74
CA ALA A 253 -10.06 -3.48 0.99
C ALA A 253 -11.04 -2.49 1.66
N ALA A 254 -10.59 -1.74 2.66
CA ALA A 254 -11.41 -0.71 3.33
C ALA A 254 -11.96 0.32 2.34
N ARG A 255 -11.10 0.84 1.46
CA ARG A 255 -11.48 1.85 0.46
C ARG A 255 -12.44 1.30 -0.59
N LEU A 256 -12.34 0.02 -0.93
CA LEU A 256 -13.30 -0.63 -1.83
C LEU A 256 -14.67 -0.80 -1.18
N ASN A 257 -14.70 -1.21 0.08
CA ASN A 257 -15.95 -1.31 0.82
C ASN A 257 -16.65 0.05 0.96
N GLU A 258 -15.89 1.12 1.26
CA GLU A 258 -16.45 2.48 1.32
C GLU A 258 -17.04 2.96 -0.02
N ARG A 259 -16.52 2.48 -1.15
CA ARG A 259 -17.05 2.81 -2.49
C ARG A 259 -18.27 2.00 -2.89
N ALA A 260 -18.44 0.80 -2.33
CA ALA A 260 -19.59 -0.06 -2.59
C ALA A 260 -20.83 0.33 -1.77
N ASP A 261 -20.66 1.12 -0.72
CA ASP A 261 -21.73 1.63 0.16
C ASP A 261 -22.39 2.95 -0.34
N ILE A 262 -22.09 3.39 -1.57
CA ILE A 262 -22.61 4.64 -2.19
C ILE A 262 -23.42 4.31 -3.44
#